data_AF-A0A7L2L7K7-F1
#
_entry.id   AF-A0A7L2L7K7-F1
#
_cell.length_a   1.000
_cell.length_b   1.000
_cell.length_c   1.000
_cell.angle_alpha   90.00
_cell.angle_beta   90.00
_cell.angle_gamma   90.00
#
_symmetry.space_group_name_H-M   'P 1'
#
loop_
_entity.id
_entity.type
_entity.pdbx_description
1 polymer ?
#
loop_
_entity_poly.entity_id
_entity_poly.type
_entity_poly.pdbx_seq_one_letter_code
_entity_poly.pdbx_strand_id
1 'polypeptide(L)'
;SHTWFWSLIQNDFKTGNIDFEGCMRLLEKMQINFDEDHLKHIFKKTLDKHTRDVISMDDFKAIYQALVHRPEFQELFKAYSTDGKILPNGQLLKFLVKEQFQTEANETTALEIIMKYEPIDEVRSKRMMSFEGFVRYMNSDECSIFKSQHRTIYQDMNQPLCDYFISSSHNTYLIADQLMGPSHLWGYTSALLKGCRCLEIDCWDGNNNEPIVYHGHTLTSRIPFRSVIHVIDKYAFMSSAYPLVLSLENHCSPKQQEVMADCLKNILGDKLLSSPIGGEVDMTRLPSPEALKFKVLIKNKKVGTLEQTLLRMEEEYHGEAEELSDSEYDSEIVDSDDTLPLQQTRTPSKRKGERKSSLLPQKKPKVKRTKIALALSDLVIYTKSQKFVSFDHSLQHQQCYENNSIGESYARKLVKASGNLF
;
A
#
# COMPACT_ATOMS: atom_id res chain seq x y z
N SER A 1 -28.78 36.14 -0.86
CA SER A 1 -27.51 35.41 -1.10
C SER A 1 -26.33 36.36 -1.32
N HIS A 2 -26.46 37.47 -2.04
CA HIS A 2 -25.33 38.38 -2.29
C HIS A 2 -24.73 39.06 -1.04
N THR A 3 -25.54 39.47 -0.07
CA THR A 3 -25.09 40.24 1.12
C THR A 3 -24.07 39.51 1.98
N TRP A 4 -24.25 38.20 2.22
CA TRP A 4 -23.31 37.40 3.02
C TRP A 4 -21.91 37.35 2.36
N PHE A 5 -21.86 36.95 1.07
CA PHE A 5 -20.60 36.83 0.33
C PHE A 5 -19.83 38.15 0.33
N TRP A 6 -20.51 39.26 0.05
CA TRP A 6 -19.91 40.59 0.09
C TRP A 6 -19.42 40.97 1.50
N SER A 7 -20.22 40.73 2.55
CA SER A 7 -19.85 41.07 3.92
C SER A 7 -18.58 40.34 4.40
N LEU A 8 -18.32 39.14 3.86
CA LEU A 8 -17.21 38.28 4.27
C LEU A 8 -15.87 38.69 3.65
N ILE A 9 -15.88 39.15 2.40
CA ILE A 9 -14.67 39.46 1.62
C ILE A 9 -14.37 40.96 1.52
N GLN A 10 -15.35 41.84 1.81
CA GLN A 10 -15.19 43.28 1.61
C GLN A 10 -13.97 43.89 2.30
N ASN A 11 -13.63 43.39 3.49
CA ASN A 11 -12.50 43.92 4.27
C ASN A 11 -11.15 43.56 3.64
N ASP A 12 -11.07 42.39 2.99
CA ASP A 12 -9.84 41.87 2.40
C ASP A 12 -9.48 42.61 1.09
N PHE A 13 -10.45 43.28 0.48
CA PHE A 13 -10.25 44.16 -0.69
C PHE A 13 -10.19 45.65 -0.35
N LYS A 14 -10.28 46.05 0.93
CA LYS A 14 -10.19 47.47 1.34
C LYS A 14 -8.84 48.10 1.02
N THR A 15 -7.77 47.29 0.99
CA THR A 15 -6.41 47.73 0.66
C THR A 15 -6.08 47.64 -0.83
N GLY A 16 -7.01 47.16 -1.66
CA GLY A 16 -6.83 46.99 -3.10
C GLY A 16 -7.12 45.57 -3.60
N ASN A 17 -6.67 45.29 -4.81
CA ASN A 17 -6.74 43.96 -5.43
C ASN A 17 -5.80 42.98 -4.70
N ILE A 18 -6.11 41.69 -4.78
CA ILE A 18 -5.36 40.63 -4.10
C ILE A 18 -4.61 39.74 -5.09
N ASP A 19 -3.54 39.12 -4.63
CA ASP A 19 -2.74 38.14 -5.36
C ASP A 19 -3.25 36.70 -5.13
N PHE A 20 -2.49 35.71 -5.64
CA PHE A 20 -2.84 34.30 -5.53
C PHE A 20 -2.93 33.82 -4.07
N GLU A 21 -1.98 34.22 -3.23
CA GLU A 21 -1.99 33.87 -1.81
C GLU A 21 -3.18 34.51 -1.08
N GLY A 22 -3.52 35.76 -1.41
CA GLY A 22 -4.72 36.42 -0.90
C GLY A 22 -6.00 35.69 -1.31
N CYS A 23 -6.06 35.20 -2.55
CA CYS A 23 -7.16 34.36 -3.04
C CYS A 23 -7.28 33.06 -2.24
N MET A 24 -6.17 32.35 -2.00
CA MET A 24 -6.16 31.13 -1.17
C MET A 24 -6.66 31.40 0.24
N ARG A 25 -6.11 32.43 0.92
CA ARG A 25 -6.54 32.81 2.28
C ARG A 25 -8.04 33.13 2.35
N LEU A 26 -8.60 33.76 1.32
CA LEU A 26 -10.04 34.02 1.26
C LEU A 26 -10.85 32.74 1.09
N LEU A 27 -10.44 31.82 0.21
CA LEU A 27 -11.11 30.53 0.04
C LEU A 27 -11.05 29.67 1.32
N GLU A 28 -9.92 29.68 2.02
CA GLU A 28 -9.74 29.04 3.34
C GLU A 28 -10.65 29.67 4.40
N LYS A 29 -10.71 31.00 4.47
CA LYS A 29 -11.64 31.75 5.33
C LYS A 29 -13.09 31.40 5.04
N MET A 30 -13.40 31.08 3.78
CA MET A 30 -14.70 30.61 3.34
C MET A 30 -14.93 29.11 3.58
N GLN A 31 -13.95 28.36 4.09
CA GLN A 31 -14.00 26.91 4.30
C GLN A 31 -14.28 26.13 3.01
N ILE A 32 -13.67 26.56 1.91
CA ILE A 32 -13.78 25.89 0.61
C ILE A 32 -12.55 25.02 0.44
N ASN A 33 -12.77 23.73 0.21
CA ASN A 33 -11.71 22.82 -0.20
C ASN A 33 -11.38 23.08 -1.67
N PHE A 34 -10.09 23.20 -2.00
CA PHE A 34 -9.62 23.36 -3.37
C PHE A 34 -8.30 22.61 -3.56
N ASP A 35 -8.08 22.15 -4.79
CA ASP A 35 -6.78 21.68 -5.26
C ASP A 35 -5.95 22.90 -5.71
N GLU A 36 -4.71 23.00 -5.24
CA GLU A 36 -3.88 24.18 -5.47
C GLU A 36 -3.53 24.35 -6.96
N ASP A 37 -3.27 23.27 -7.68
CA ASP A 37 -2.93 23.32 -9.10
C ASP A 37 -4.14 23.71 -9.96
N HIS A 38 -5.32 23.18 -9.62
CA HIS A 38 -6.57 23.61 -10.24
C HIS A 38 -6.88 25.08 -9.94
N LEU A 39 -6.68 25.53 -8.71
CA LEU A 39 -6.87 26.94 -8.34
C LEU A 39 -5.90 27.84 -9.09
N LYS A 40 -4.61 27.47 -9.21
CA LYS A 40 -3.61 28.19 -10.03
C LYS A 40 -4.09 28.33 -11.47
N HIS A 41 -4.62 27.25 -12.04
CA HIS A 41 -5.15 27.27 -13.41
C HIS A 41 -6.32 28.26 -13.57
N ILE A 42 -7.32 28.22 -12.67
CA ILE A 42 -8.47 29.12 -12.70
C ILE A 42 -8.05 30.58 -12.46
N PHE A 43 -7.14 30.81 -11.52
CA PHE A 43 -6.63 32.13 -11.19
C PHE A 43 -5.90 32.74 -12.40
N LYS A 44 -4.99 32.00 -13.02
CA LYS A 44 -4.28 32.44 -14.23
C LYS A 44 -5.24 32.75 -15.38
N LYS A 45 -6.22 31.88 -15.63
CA LYS A 45 -7.24 32.10 -16.66
C LYS A 45 -8.08 33.35 -16.41
N THR A 46 -8.27 33.73 -15.15
CA THR A 46 -8.95 34.98 -14.77
C THR A 46 -8.05 36.19 -15.01
N LEU A 47 -6.77 36.09 -14.67
CA LEU A 47 -5.78 37.14 -14.96
C LEU A 47 -5.60 37.36 -16.46
N ASP A 48 -5.57 36.32 -17.30
CA ASP A 48 -5.36 36.44 -18.75
C ASP A 48 -6.42 37.32 -19.46
N LYS A 49 -7.55 37.62 -18.80
CA LYS A 49 -8.58 38.57 -19.26
C LYS A 49 -8.19 40.03 -19.02
N HIS A 50 -7.14 40.29 -18.26
CA HIS A 50 -6.69 41.58 -17.77
C HIS A 50 -5.15 41.70 -17.88
N THR A 51 -4.63 42.90 -18.09
CA THR A 51 -3.17 43.13 -18.12
C THR A 51 -2.60 43.37 -16.71
N ARG A 52 -3.02 42.58 -15.71
CA ARG A 52 -2.66 42.76 -14.29
C ARG A 52 -2.37 41.42 -13.63
N ASP A 53 -1.51 41.42 -12.60
CA ASP A 53 -1.15 40.22 -11.81
C ASP A 53 -2.01 40.04 -10.54
N VAL A 54 -3.04 40.87 -10.37
CA VAL A 54 -3.89 40.91 -9.17
C VAL A 54 -5.37 40.90 -9.55
N ILE A 55 -6.19 40.18 -8.77
CA ILE A 55 -7.62 40.01 -9.02
C ILE A 55 -8.45 41.06 -8.26
N SER A 56 -9.52 41.54 -8.89
CA SER A 56 -10.54 42.36 -8.24
C SER A 56 -11.54 41.51 -7.46
N MET A 57 -12.47 42.16 -6.76
CA MET A 57 -13.52 41.46 -6.02
C MET A 57 -14.48 40.70 -6.95
N ASP A 58 -14.76 41.24 -8.14
CA ASP A 58 -15.59 40.56 -9.15
C ASP A 58 -14.86 39.36 -9.76
N ASP A 59 -13.55 39.47 -9.95
CA ASP A 59 -12.71 38.36 -10.39
C ASP A 59 -12.70 37.23 -9.35
N PHE A 60 -12.55 37.56 -8.06
CA PHE A 60 -12.63 36.58 -6.99
C PHE A 60 -14.00 35.90 -6.95
N LYS A 61 -15.09 36.65 -7.14
CA LYS A 61 -16.43 36.06 -7.25
C LYS A 61 -16.54 35.09 -8.41
N ALA A 62 -15.95 35.40 -9.57
CA ALA A 62 -15.92 34.50 -10.71
C ALA A 62 -15.09 33.24 -10.45
N ILE A 63 -13.93 33.37 -9.80
CA ILE A 63 -13.07 32.24 -9.39
C ILE A 63 -13.81 31.33 -8.40
N TYR A 64 -14.40 31.92 -7.37
CA TYR A 64 -15.22 31.21 -6.40
C TYR A 64 -16.38 30.47 -7.07
N GLN A 65 -17.09 31.11 -8.01
CA GLN A 65 -18.15 30.44 -8.77
C GLN A 65 -17.60 29.28 -9.60
N ALA A 66 -16.46 29.43 -10.26
CA ALA A 66 -15.84 28.36 -11.04
C ALA A 66 -15.44 27.14 -10.19
N LEU A 67 -15.09 27.35 -8.91
CA LEU A 67 -14.74 26.27 -7.98
C LEU A 67 -15.97 25.60 -7.37
N VAL A 68 -16.95 26.40 -6.97
CA VAL A 68 -18.05 25.98 -6.08
C VAL A 68 -19.32 25.65 -6.86
N HIS A 69 -19.59 26.33 -7.98
CA HIS A 69 -20.82 26.13 -8.73
C HIS A 69 -20.70 24.96 -9.70
N ARG A 70 -21.19 23.82 -9.24
CA ARG A 70 -21.37 22.60 -10.03
C ARG A 70 -22.83 22.50 -10.50
N PRO A 71 -23.12 22.46 -11.81
CA PRO A 71 -24.51 22.40 -12.33
C PRO A 71 -25.33 21.27 -11.71
N GLU A 72 -24.72 20.11 -11.49
CA GLU A 72 -25.33 18.94 -10.86
C GLU A 72 -25.79 19.21 -9.41
N PHE A 73 -25.05 20.02 -8.64
CA PHE A 73 -25.48 20.42 -7.30
C PHE A 73 -26.68 21.34 -7.35
N GLN A 74 -26.74 22.21 -8.36
CA GLN A 74 -27.88 23.10 -8.56
C GLN A 74 -29.13 22.34 -8.97
N GLU A 75 -29.00 21.32 -9.83
CA GLU A 75 -30.10 20.43 -10.21
C GLU A 75 -30.62 19.65 -9.01
N LEU A 76 -29.73 19.03 -8.23
CA LEU A 76 -30.10 18.34 -6.99
C LEU A 76 -30.78 19.28 -6.00
N PHE A 77 -30.21 20.46 -5.75
CA PHE A 77 -30.82 21.43 -4.82
C PHE A 77 -32.23 21.84 -5.26
N LYS A 78 -32.43 22.14 -6.56
CA LYS A 78 -33.74 22.49 -7.12
C LYS A 78 -34.74 21.35 -7.07
N ALA A 79 -34.31 20.10 -7.13
CA ALA A 79 -35.20 18.95 -7.01
C ALA A 79 -35.86 18.85 -5.62
N TYR A 80 -35.23 19.40 -4.58
CA TYR A 80 -35.70 19.36 -3.20
C TYR A 80 -36.10 20.75 -2.65
N SER A 81 -35.72 21.84 -3.32
CA SER A 81 -36.08 23.22 -2.98
C SER A 81 -37.29 23.70 -3.79
N THR A 82 -38.40 24.04 -3.12
CA THR A 82 -39.63 24.50 -3.78
C THR A 82 -39.51 25.86 -4.47
N ASP A 83 -38.67 26.75 -3.95
CA ASP A 83 -38.46 28.10 -4.49
C ASP A 83 -37.12 28.25 -5.23
N GLY A 84 -36.33 27.16 -5.29
CA GLY A 84 -34.98 27.14 -5.86
C GLY A 84 -33.96 28.00 -5.10
N LYS A 85 -34.28 28.45 -3.89
CA LYS A 85 -33.44 29.36 -3.09
C LYS A 85 -33.11 28.81 -1.71
N ILE A 86 -34.09 28.16 -1.07
CA ILE A 86 -33.98 27.64 0.29
C ILE A 86 -34.45 26.18 0.33
N LEU A 87 -33.76 25.37 1.13
CA LEU A 87 -34.03 23.96 1.37
C LEU A 87 -34.45 23.78 2.84
N PRO A 88 -35.74 23.52 3.11
CA PRO A 88 -36.21 23.26 4.47
C PRO A 88 -35.64 21.97 5.06
N ASN A 89 -35.52 21.86 6.39
CA ASN A 89 -34.99 20.68 7.09
C ASN A 89 -35.60 19.36 6.60
N GLY A 90 -36.93 19.29 6.49
CA GLY A 90 -37.62 18.07 6.04
C GLY A 90 -37.34 17.70 4.57
N GLN A 91 -36.97 18.66 3.71
CA GLN A 91 -36.56 18.37 2.33
C GLN A 91 -35.10 17.93 2.27
N LEU A 92 -34.22 18.51 3.10
CA LEU A 92 -32.86 18.00 3.27
C LEU A 92 -32.87 16.55 3.76
N LEU A 93 -33.72 16.21 4.75
CA LEU A 93 -33.87 14.83 5.20
C LEU A 93 -34.24 13.87 4.07
N LYS A 94 -35.20 14.26 3.20
CA LYS A 94 -35.56 13.45 2.02
C LYS A 94 -34.38 13.26 1.07
N PHE A 95 -33.59 14.30 0.86
CA PHE A 95 -32.36 14.23 0.07
C PHE A 95 -31.35 13.23 0.69
N LEU A 96 -31.12 13.29 2.00
CA LEU A 96 -30.19 12.39 2.70
C LEU A 96 -30.61 10.92 2.57
N VAL A 97 -31.89 10.63 2.79
CA VAL A 97 -32.41 9.26 2.70
C VAL A 97 -32.35 8.74 1.26
N LYS A 98 -32.75 9.55 0.28
CA LYS A 98 -32.93 9.11 -1.11
C LYS A 98 -31.64 9.15 -1.93
N GLU A 99 -30.89 10.25 -1.87
CA GLU A 99 -29.73 10.48 -2.74
C GLU A 99 -28.41 10.10 -2.04
N GLN A 100 -28.33 10.25 -0.72
CA GLN A 100 -27.14 9.87 0.07
C GLN A 100 -27.27 8.47 0.72
N PHE A 101 -28.39 7.78 0.50
CA PHE A 101 -28.69 6.45 1.04
C PHE A 101 -28.53 6.34 2.57
N GLN A 102 -28.69 7.45 3.29
CA GLN A 102 -28.65 7.48 4.75
C GLN A 102 -30.02 7.05 5.31
N THR A 103 -30.31 5.75 5.27
CA THR A 103 -31.64 5.20 5.64
C THR A 103 -32.02 5.43 7.10
N GLU A 104 -31.04 5.66 7.97
CA GLU A 104 -31.25 5.96 9.40
C GLU A 104 -31.30 7.47 9.71
N ALA A 105 -31.14 8.33 8.70
CA ALA A 105 -31.20 9.78 8.90
C ALA A 105 -32.59 10.19 9.41
N ASN A 106 -32.62 11.19 10.30
CA ASN A 106 -33.84 11.76 10.85
C ASN A 106 -33.75 13.29 10.89
N GLU A 107 -34.79 13.95 11.42
CA GLU A 107 -34.83 15.42 11.46
C GLU A 107 -33.66 16.04 12.23
N THR A 108 -33.13 15.35 13.24
CA THR A 108 -31.95 15.79 14.00
C THR A 108 -30.71 15.75 13.13
N THR A 109 -30.50 14.67 12.36
CA THR A 109 -29.37 14.55 11.42
C THR A 109 -29.35 15.71 10.42
N ALA A 110 -30.50 15.99 9.79
CA ALA A 110 -30.62 17.09 8.84
C ALA A 110 -30.38 18.45 9.53
N LEU A 111 -30.85 18.63 10.77
CA LEU A 111 -30.64 19.85 11.53
C LEU A 111 -29.17 20.06 11.91
N GLU A 112 -28.45 19.00 12.30
CA GLU A 112 -27.01 19.05 12.60
C GLU A 112 -26.20 19.49 11.37
N ILE A 113 -26.52 18.94 10.20
CA ILE A 113 -25.93 19.34 8.92
C ILE A 113 -26.21 20.83 8.64
N ILE A 114 -27.44 21.30 8.84
CA ILE A 114 -27.78 22.72 8.68
C ILE A 114 -26.97 23.60 9.62
N MET A 115 -26.91 23.25 10.91
CA MET A 115 -26.20 24.04 11.92
C MET A 115 -24.69 24.10 11.64
N LYS A 116 -24.14 23.04 11.04
CA LYS A 116 -22.72 22.92 10.71
C LYS A 116 -22.34 23.66 9.42
N TYR A 117 -23.14 23.53 8.36
CA TYR A 117 -22.72 23.94 7.01
C TYR A 117 -23.40 25.21 6.49
N GLU A 118 -24.56 25.62 7.01
CA GLU A 118 -25.26 26.81 6.50
C GLU A 118 -24.55 28.10 6.93
N PRO A 119 -24.00 28.93 6.03
CA PRO A 119 -23.21 30.08 6.45
C PRO A 119 -24.03 31.34 6.73
N ILE A 120 -25.30 31.40 6.33
CA ILE A 120 -26.15 32.59 6.50
C ILE A 120 -26.96 32.44 7.80
N ASP A 121 -26.67 33.24 8.82
CA ASP A 121 -27.26 33.12 10.15
C ASP A 121 -28.79 33.30 10.16
N GLU A 122 -29.35 34.17 9.30
CA GLU A 122 -30.81 34.33 9.18
C GLU A 122 -31.49 33.09 8.59
N VAL A 123 -30.77 32.30 7.78
CA VAL A 123 -31.25 31.05 7.20
C VAL A 123 -31.08 29.91 8.20
N ARG A 124 -29.91 29.84 8.85
CA ARG A 124 -29.59 28.86 9.89
C ARG A 124 -30.52 28.94 11.09
N SER A 125 -30.80 30.15 11.59
CA SER A 125 -31.73 30.39 12.71
C SER A 125 -33.15 29.93 12.42
N LYS A 126 -33.56 29.91 11.15
CA LYS A 126 -34.85 29.38 10.69
C LYS A 126 -34.82 27.87 10.42
N ARG A 127 -33.70 27.18 10.70
CA ARG A 127 -33.49 25.74 10.47
C ARG A 127 -33.68 25.35 9.00
N MET A 128 -33.16 26.20 8.11
CA MET A 128 -33.18 25.96 6.67
C MET A 128 -31.75 26.01 6.12
N MET A 129 -31.57 25.54 4.90
CA MET A 129 -30.30 25.54 4.18
C MET A 129 -30.42 26.35 2.89
N SER A 130 -29.50 27.26 2.66
CA SER A 130 -29.32 27.96 1.39
C SER A 130 -28.58 27.05 0.41
N PHE A 131 -28.58 27.42 -0.88
CA PHE A 131 -27.75 26.72 -1.87
C PHE A 131 -26.27 26.71 -1.46
N GLU A 132 -25.80 27.76 -0.79
CA GLU A 132 -24.42 27.82 -0.33
C GLU A 132 -24.13 26.80 0.78
N GLY A 133 -25.02 26.68 1.77
CA GLY A 133 -24.91 25.66 2.80
C GLY A 133 -24.94 24.24 2.22
N PHE A 134 -25.75 24.03 1.19
CA PHE A 134 -25.83 22.75 0.50
C PHE A 134 -24.53 22.41 -0.23
N VAL A 135 -23.93 23.35 -0.97
CA VAL A 135 -22.66 23.10 -1.64
C VAL A 135 -21.53 22.84 -0.64
N ARG A 136 -21.50 23.55 0.49
CA ARG A 136 -20.56 23.29 1.59
C ARG A 136 -20.69 21.87 2.15
N TYR A 137 -21.92 21.42 2.37
CA TYR A 137 -22.19 20.05 2.79
C TYR A 137 -21.73 19.02 1.74
N MET A 138 -22.09 19.21 0.47
CA MET A 138 -21.73 18.30 -0.62
C MET A 138 -20.21 18.17 -0.86
N ASN A 139 -19.44 19.22 -0.55
CA ASN A 139 -17.98 19.21 -0.64
C ASN A 139 -17.27 18.83 0.68
N SER A 140 -18.03 18.45 1.71
CA SER A 140 -17.47 18.09 3.01
C SER A 140 -17.01 16.64 3.08
N ASP A 141 -16.19 16.31 4.09
CA ASP A 141 -15.77 14.93 4.37
C ASP A 141 -16.94 13.97 4.63
N GLU A 142 -18.11 14.47 5.05
CA GLU A 142 -19.31 13.66 5.28
C GLU A 142 -19.93 13.14 3.97
N CYS A 143 -19.68 13.85 2.87
CA CYS A 143 -20.05 13.45 1.51
C CYS A 143 -18.88 12.78 0.77
N SER A 144 -17.81 12.41 1.48
CA SER A 144 -16.70 11.69 0.88
C SER A 144 -17.16 10.32 0.39
N ILE A 145 -16.73 9.93 -0.81
CA ILE A 145 -16.92 8.58 -1.33
C ILE A 145 -16.23 7.53 -0.44
N PHE A 146 -15.21 7.94 0.32
CA PHE A 146 -14.54 7.08 1.29
C PHE A 146 -15.28 7.08 2.62
N LYS A 147 -15.68 5.88 3.07
CA LYS A 147 -16.32 5.68 4.37
C LYS A 147 -15.40 6.17 5.50
N SER A 148 -15.86 7.15 6.26
CA SER A 148 -15.10 7.74 7.37
C SER A 148 -14.74 6.71 8.43
N GLN A 149 -15.61 5.72 8.68
CA GLN A 149 -15.39 4.63 9.63
C GLN A 149 -14.19 3.74 9.26
N HIS A 150 -13.82 3.71 7.98
CA HIS A 150 -12.67 2.93 7.49
C HIS A 150 -11.37 3.73 7.46
N ARG A 151 -11.37 4.98 7.96
CA ARG A 151 -10.14 5.80 8.09
C ARG A 151 -9.29 5.43 9.31
N THR A 152 -9.86 4.69 10.27
CA THR A 152 -9.16 4.10 11.42
C THR A 152 -9.16 2.58 11.33
N ILE A 153 -8.41 1.90 12.19
CA ILE A 153 -8.48 0.43 12.28
C ILE A 153 -9.89 0.03 12.71
N TYR A 154 -10.57 -0.75 11.86
CA TYR A 154 -11.97 -1.15 12.04
C TYR A 154 -12.19 -2.67 11.92
N GLN A 155 -11.22 -3.39 11.38
CA GLN A 155 -11.27 -4.84 11.23
C GLN A 155 -10.83 -5.50 12.54
N ASP A 156 -11.28 -6.72 12.79
CA ASP A 156 -10.71 -7.54 13.86
C ASP A 156 -9.26 -7.86 13.52
N MET A 157 -8.33 -7.45 14.38
CA MET A 157 -6.88 -7.63 14.20
C MET A 157 -6.33 -8.81 15.04
N ASN A 158 -7.22 -9.64 15.59
CA ASN A 158 -6.88 -10.80 16.43
C ASN A 158 -6.96 -12.15 15.71
N GLN A 159 -7.31 -12.19 14.42
CA GLN A 159 -7.23 -13.43 13.63
C GLN A 159 -5.76 -13.77 13.33
N PRO A 160 -5.43 -15.02 12.98
CA PRO A 160 -4.08 -15.40 12.55
C PRO A 160 -3.57 -14.56 11.39
N LEU A 161 -2.26 -14.32 11.32
CA LEU A 161 -1.64 -13.50 10.28
C LEU A 161 -1.99 -13.91 8.83
N CYS A 162 -2.24 -15.21 8.59
CA CYS A 162 -2.62 -15.74 7.28
C CYS A 162 -4.01 -15.31 6.79
N ASP A 163 -4.85 -14.71 7.65
CA ASP A 163 -6.22 -14.31 7.33
C ASP A 163 -6.29 -12.88 6.76
N TYR A 164 -5.14 -12.20 6.60
CA TYR A 164 -5.05 -10.80 6.19
C TYR A 164 -4.31 -10.65 4.86
N PHE A 165 -4.78 -9.71 4.03
CA PHE A 165 -3.95 -9.18 2.94
C PHE A 165 -2.90 -8.23 3.52
N ILE A 166 -1.63 -8.52 3.25
CA ILE A 166 -0.49 -7.75 3.76
C ILE A 166 0.08 -6.90 2.62
N SER A 167 0.09 -5.58 2.81
CA SER A 167 0.75 -4.64 1.89
C SER A 167 2.24 -5.00 1.77
N SER A 168 2.67 -5.39 0.57
CA SER A 168 3.98 -6.01 0.33
C SER A 168 4.70 -5.33 -0.84
N SER A 169 6.02 -5.18 -0.72
CA SER A 169 6.89 -4.54 -1.72
C SER A 169 7.92 -5.54 -2.24
N HIS A 170 8.02 -5.63 -3.57
CA HIS A 170 9.00 -6.45 -4.27
C HIS A 170 10.18 -5.60 -4.72
N ASN A 171 11.42 -6.10 -4.56
CA ASN A 171 12.67 -5.38 -4.83
C ASN A 171 12.66 -3.94 -4.31
N THR A 172 12.31 -3.78 -3.03
CA THR A 172 12.03 -2.49 -2.36
C THR A 172 13.14 -1.44 -2.51
N TYR A 173 14.38 -1.88 -2.72
CA TYR A 173 15.54 -1.02 -2.88
C TYR A 173 15.58 -0.30 -4.24
N LEU A 174 14.91 -0.81 -5.28
CA LEU A 174 14.91 -0.22 -6.62
C LEU A 174 13.91 0.93 -6.72
N ILE A 175 14.38 2.12 -7.12
CA ILE A 175 13.54 3.30 -7.32
C ILE A 175 13.26 3.61 -8.80
N ALA A 176 13.73 2.76 -9.71
CA ALA A 176 13.52 2.89 -11.16
C ALA A 176 13.44 1.49 -11.81
N ASP A 177 14.09 1.28 -12.96
CA ASP A 177 14.04 0.02 -13.70
C ASP A 177 14.83 -1.11 -13.02
N GLN A 178 14.52 -2.35 -13.41
CA GLN A 178 15.08 -3.57 -12.81
C GLN A 178 16.52 -3.90 -13.26
N LEU A 179 17.06 -3.25 -14.30
CA LEU A 179 18.34 -3.66 -14.92
C LEU A 179 19.48 -2.68 -14.64
N MET A 180 19.20 -1.39 -14.62
CA MET A 180 20.16 -0.31 -14.38
C MET A 180 19.68 0.73 -13.37
N GLY A 181 18.46 0.57 -12.83
CA GLY A 181 17.92 1.51 -11.84
C GLY A 181 18.80 1.63 -10.60
N PRO A 182 18.87 2.80 -9.97
CA PRO A 182 19.60 2.94 -8.73
C PRO A 182 18.88 2.19 -7.58
N SER A 183 19.67 1.47 -6.79
CA SER A 183 19.29 1.01 -5.46
C SER A 183 19.43 2.17 -4.49
N HIS A 184 18.38 2.49 -3.74
CA HIS A 184 18.36 3.65 -2.85
C HIS A 184 17.56 3.39 -1.58
N LEU A 185 18.06 3.91 -0.45
CA LEU A 185 17.41 3.82 0.86
C LEU A 185 15.99 4.42 0.89
N TRP A 186 15.75 5.40 0.01
CA TRP A 186 14.43 6.03 -0.17
C TRP A 186 13.33 5.02 -0.52
N GLY A 187 13.64 3.94 -1.24
CA GLY A 187 12.65 2.91 -1.55
C GLY A 187 12.02 2.31 -0.28
N TYR A 188 12.86 1.96 0.70
CA TYR A 188 12.40 1.49 2.02
C TYR A 188 11.63 2.55 2.79
N THR A 189 12.15 3.78 2.86
CA THR A 189 11.46 4.89 3.54
C THR A 189 10.06 5.14 2.96
N SER A 190 9.97 5.23 1.63
CA SER A 190 8.72 5.48 0.90
C SER A 190 7.72 4.34 1.11
N ALA A 191 8.16 3.09 1.00
CA ALA A 191 7.31 1.92 1.24
C ALA A 191 6.74 1.92 2.67
N LEU A 192 7.59 2.14 3.68
CA LEU A 192 7.18 2.18 5.08
C LEU A 192 6.21 3.34 5.38
N LEU A 193 6.49 4.55 4.88
CA LEU A 193 5.60 5.70 5.07
C LEU A 193 4.23 5.53 4.38
N LYS A 194 4.17 4.73 3.30
CA LYS A 194 2.93 4.32 2.64
C LYS A 194 2.21 3.14 3.32
N GLY A 195 2.72 2.65 4.44
CA GLY A 195 2.10 1.58 5.23
C GLY A 195 2.48 0.16 4.80
N CYS A 196 3.47 -0.03 3.93
CA CYS A 196 3.94 -1.37 3.52
C CYS A 196 4.44 -2.16 4.74
N ARG A 197 4.05 -3.45 4.84
CA ARG A 197 4.30 -4.36 5.97
C ARG A 197 5.12 -5.60 5.60
N CYS A 198 5.52 -5.76 4.35
CA CYS A 198 6.49 -6.78 3.92
C CYS A 198 7.48 -6.17 2.93
N LEU A 199 8.78 -6.21 3.25
CA LEU A 199 9.84 -5.62 2.44
C LEU A 199 10.82 -6.71 2.01
N GLU A 200 11.10 -6.75 0.71
CA GLU A 200 12.15 -7.60 0.15
C GLU A 200 13.53 -6.93 0.21
N ILE A 201 14.55 -7.72 0.56
CA ILE A 201 15.96 -7.31 0.69
C ILE A 201 16.87 -8.38 0.06
N ASP A 202 17.45 -8.06 -1.10
CA ASP A 202 18.35 -8.95 -1.82
C ASP A 202 19.77 -8.82 -1.29
N CYS A 203 20.19 -9.77 -0.48
CA CYS A 203 21.43 -9.70 0.28
C CYS A 203 22.55 -10.42 -0.46
N TRP A 204 23.67 -9.74 -0.67
CA TRP A 204 24.83 -10.26 -1.35
C TRP A 204 26.11 -9.96 -0.56
N ASP A 205 27.13 -10.81 -0.74
CA ASP A 205 28.45 -10.55 -0.18
C ASP A 205 29.01 -9.22 -0.69
N GLY A 206 29.45 -8.38 0.23
CA GLY A 206 30.19 -7.15 -0.06
C GLY A 206 31.65 -7.23 0.35
N ASN A 207 32.38 -6.15 0.03
CA ASN A 207 33.78 -6.02 0.41
C ASN A 207 33.93 -5.78 1.91
N ASN A 208 35.12 -6.06 2.46
CA ASN A 208 35.44 -5.81 3.87
C ASN A 208 34.49 -6.50 4.86
N ASN A 209 33.88 -7.63 4.48
CA ASN A 209 32.93 -8.38 5.29
C ASN A 209 31.64 -7.60 5.63
N GLU A 210 31.26 -6.61 4.82
CA GLU A 210 30.02 -5.85 4.97
C GLU A 210 29.02 -6.27 3.88
N PRO A 211 27.88 -6.89 4.25
CA PRO A 211 26.85 -7.29 3.29
C PRO A 211 26.24 -6.08 2.56
N ILE A 212 25.87 -6.29 1.30
CA ILE A 212 25.29 -5.28 0.43
C ILE A 212 23.93 -5.71 -0.09
N VAL A 213 23.15 -4.74 -0.57
CA VAL A 213 21.83 -4.94 -1.17
C VAL A 213 21.83 -4.39 -2.59
N TYR A 214 21.45 -5.23 -3.55
CA TYR A 214 21.25 -4.88 -4.95
C TYR A 214 20.60 -6.05 -5.72
N HIS A 215 20.16 -5.79 -6.95
CA HIS A 215 19.59 -6.83 -7.81
C HIS A 215 20.72 -7.64 -8.46
N GLY A 216 20.85 -8.91 -8.06
CA GLY A 216 21.89 -9.81 -8.51
C GLY A 216 22.04 -9.88 -10.03
N HIS A 217 23.27 -10.05 -10.52
CA HIS A 217 23.57 -10.18 -11.95
C HIS A 217 23.10 -9.01 -12.84
N THR A 218 22.83 -7.84 -12.27
CA THR A 218 22.47 -6.61 -13.00
C THR A 218 23.48 -5.46 -12.79
N LEU A 219 23.22 -4.32 -13.43
CA LEU A 219 24.03 -3.10 -13.32
C LEU A 219 23.49 -2.11 -12.28
N THR A 220 22.54 -2.54 -11.45
CA THR A 220 21.97 -1.71 -10.37
C THR A 220 23.05 -1.29 -9.36
N SER A 221 22.90 -0.10 -8.76
CA SER A 221 23.82 0.35 -7.70
C SER A 221 23.67 -0.49 -6.44
N ARG A 222 24.64 -0.40 -5.53
CA ARG A 222 24.68 -1.18 -4.29
C ARG A 222 24.51 -0.26 -3.09
N ILE A 223 23.79 -0.71 -2.08
CA ILE A 223 23.67 -0.02 -0.79
C ILE A 223 24.08 -0.97 0.35
N PRO A 224 24.70 -0.48 1.44
CA PRO A 224 25.06 -1.35 2.56
C PRO A 224 23.82 -1.92 3.26
N PHE A 225 23.82 -3.22 3.59
CA PHE A 225 22.75 -3.87 4.34
C PHE A 225 22.50 -3.18 5.70
N ARG A 226 23.57 -2.85 6.42
CA ARG A 226 23.51 -2.11 7.68
C ARG A 226 22.71 -0.81 7.58
N SER A 227 22.93 -0.04 6.51
CA SER A 227 22.20 1.21 6.26
C SER A 227 20.72 0.97 5.98
N VAL A 228 20.37 -0.12 5.29
CA VAL A 228 18.98 -0.53 5.07
C VAL A 228 18.30 -0.84 6.41
N ILE A 229 18.95 -1.61 7.30
CA ILE A 229 18.38 -1.95 8.61
C ILE A 229 18.21 -0.71 9.50
N HIS A 230 19.14 0.27 9.47
CA HIS A 230 18.95 1.54 10.19
C HIS A 230 17.76 2.35 9.70
N VAL A 231 17.50 2.36 8.39
CA VAL A 231 16.31 3.02 7.83
C VAL A 231 15.05 2.29 8.29
N ILE A 232 15.04 0.96 8.22
CA ILE A 232 13.91 0.16 8.70
C ILE A 232 13.64 0.43 10.19
N ASP A 233 14.66 0.40 11.05
CA ASP A 233 14.52 0.68 12.48
C ASP A 233 13.81 2.01 12.78
N LYS A 234 14.15 3.04 11.99
CA LYS A 234 13.60 4.40 12.13
C LYS A 234 12.15 4.50 11.67
N TYR A 235 11.79 3.85 10.56
CA TYR A 235 10.49 4.06 9.89
C TYR A 235 9.49 2.91 10.04
N ALA A 236 9.90 1.74 10.55
CA ALA A 236 9.11 0.51 10.58
C ALA A 236 7.68 0.73 11.08
N PHE A 237 7.51 1.50 12.15
CA PHE A 237 6.23 1.68 12.83
C PHE A 237 5.68 3.12 12.81
N MET A 238 6.18 3.98 11.93
CA MET A 238 5.73 5.39 11.85
C MET A 238 4.31 5.53 11.28
N SER A 239 3.93 4.69 10.33
CA SER A 239 2.62 4.73 9.65
C SER A 239 1.64 3.66 10.15
N SER A 240 2.15 2.63 10.83
CA SER A 240 1.36 1.49 11.32
C SER A 240 2.09 0.77 12.45
N ALA A 241 1.36 0.42 13.51
CA ALA A 241 1.90 -0.35 14.64
C ALA A 241 2.02 -1.85 14.37
N TYR A 242 1.41 -2.35 13.29
CA TYR A 242 1.33 -3.77 12.96
C TYR A 242 2.67 -4.32 12.44
N PRO A 243 2.90 -5.66 12.57
CA PRO A 243 4.19 -6.28 12.30
C PRO A 243 4.75 -6.00 10.91
N LEU A 244 6.08 -5.99 10.83
CA LEU A 244 6.84 -5.84 9.60
C LEU A 244 7.58 -7.15 9.28
N VAL A 245 7.41 -7.69 8.08
CA VAL A 245 8.18 -8.85 7.59
C VAL A 245 9.33 -8.38 6.71
N LEU A 246 10.55 -8.85 6.98
CA LEU A 246 11.71 -8.67 6.11
C LEU A 246 11.96 -9.97 5.36
N SER A 247 11.66 -9.99 4.06
CA SER A 247 11.91 -11.12 3.16
C SER A 247 13.34 -11.02 2.63
N LEU A 248 14.22 -11.86 3.15
CA LEU A 248 15.63 -11.87 2.77
C LEU A 248 15.85 -12.82 1.59
N GLU A 249 16.25 -12.29 0.44
CA GLU A 249 16.80 -13.09 -0.65
C GLU A 249 18.31 -13.23 -0.42
N ASN A 250 18.70 -14.29 0.29
CA ASN A 250 20.05 -14.43 0.83
C ASN A 250 21.02 -15.16 -0.10
N HIS A 251 22.01 -14.42 -0.62
CA HIS A 251 23.13 -14.92 -1.43
C HIS A 251 24.50 -14.72 -0.74
N CYS A 252 24.50 -14.37 0.55
CA CYS A 252 25.72 -14.14 1.32
C CYS A 252 26.40 -15.45 1.72
N SER A 253 27.73 -15.43 1.85
CA SER A 253 28.51 -16.47 2.51
C SER A 253 28.12 -16.59 3.99
N PRO A 254 28.32 -17.75 4.65
CA PRO A 254 27.98 -17.92 6.06
C PRO A 254 28.59 -16.85 6.98
N LYS A 255 29.84 -16.44 6.70
CA LYS A 255 30.52 -15.38 7.45
C LYS A 255 29.79 -14.03 7.36
N GLN A 256 29.28 -13.66 6.18
CA GLN A 256 28.51 -12.43 6.03
C GLN A 256 27.07 -12.57 6.50
N GLN A 257 26.49 -13.78 6.50
CA GLN A 257 25.21 -14.04 7.14
C GLN A 257 25.26 -13.83 8.66
N GLU A 258 26.38 -14.12 9.32
CA GLU A 258 26.58 -13.76 10.74
C GLU A 258 26.57 -12.24 10.92
N VAL A 259 27.27 -11.49 10.05
CA VAL A 259 27.23 -10.02 10.08
C VAL A 259 25.82 -9.49 9.86
N MET A 260 25.02 -10.11 8.98
CA MET A 260 23.61 -9.77 8.81
C MET A 260 22.82 -10.02 10.10
N ALA A 261 23.00 -11.17 10.74
CA ALA A 261 22.33 -11.50 12.00
C ALA A 261 22.70 -10.51 13.11
N ASP A 262 23.98 -10.15 13.23
CA ASP A 262 24.47 -9.15 14.20
C ASP A 262 23.89 -7.77 13.90
N CYS A 263 23.82 -7.36 12.64
CA CYS A 263 23.17 -6.10 12.25
C CYS A 263 21.68 -6.10 12.65
N LEU A 264 20.95 -7.16 12.35
CA LEU A 264 19.54 -7.29 12.70
C LEU A 264 19.34 -7.20 14.22
N LYS A 265 20.09 -8.00 15.00
CA LYS A 265 19.99 -8.02 16.46
C LYS A 265 20.36 -6.67 17.08
N ASN A 266 21.51 -6.10 16.71
CA ASN A 266 22.04 -4.89 17.34
C ASN A 266 21.27 -3.63 16.96
N ILE A 267 20.72 -3.55 15.75
CA ILE A 267 20.03 -2.34 15.28
C ILE A 267 18.55 -2.38 15.64
N LEU A 268 17.87 -3.52 15.44
CA LEU A 268 16.43 -3.61 15.70
C LEU A 268 16.12 -3.88 17.19
N GLY A 269 17.08 -4.47 17.93
CA GLY A 269 16.94 -4.74 19.36
C GLY A 269 15.62 -5.45 19.68
N ASP A 270 14.86 -4.89 20.62
CA ASP A 270 13.57 -5.42 21.08
C ASP A 270 12.47 -5.46 19.99
N LYS A 271 12.63 -4.69 18.90
CA LYS A 271 11.70 -4.75 17.76
C LYS A 271 11.87 -6.06 17.00
N LEU A 272 13.06 -6.67 16.98
CA LEU A 272 13.28 -7.95 16.33
C LEU A 272 12.53 -9.06 17.09
N LEU A 273 11.74 -9.85 16.37
CA LEU A 273 11.18 -11.07 16.92
C LEU A 273 12.23 -12.19 16.82
N SER A 274 12.91 -12.45 17.94
CA SER A 274 13.93 -13.50 18.03
C SER A 274 13.44 -14.79 18.70
N SER A 275 12.24 -14.81 19.27
CA SER A 275 11.66 -16.00 19.90
C SER A 275 10.13 -16.03 19.76
N PRO A 276 9.49 -17.20 19.92
CA PRO A 276 8.04 -17.31 19.86
C PRO A 276 7.35 -16.52 20.98
N ILE A 277 6.29 -15.81 20.63
CA ILE A 277 5.41 -15.14 21.59
C ILE A 277 4.74 -16.20 22.46
N GLY A 278 4.77 -16.00 23.79
CA GLY A 278 4.15 -16.91 24.76
C GLY A 278 4.97 -18.16 25.08
N GLY A 279 6.10 -18.39 24.40
CA GLY A 279 6.98 -19.54 24.67
C GLY A 279 6.43 -20.89 24.21
N GLU A 280 5.27 -20.92 23.54
CA GLU A 280 4.70 -22.15 22.99
C GLU A 280 5.39 -22.51 21.67
N VAL A 281 5.87 -23.75 21.57
CA VAL A 281 6.57 -24.27 20.39
C VAL A 281 5.62 -25.05 19.47
N ASP A 282 4.60 -25.68 20.03
CA ASP A 282 3.57 -26.40 19.28
C ASP A 282 2.56 -25.42 18.67
N MET A 283 2.94 -24.86 17.52
CA MET A 283 2.13 -23.90 16.80
C MET A 283 1.18 -24.59 15.84
N THR A 284 -0.09 -24.61 16.22
CA THR A 284 -1.17 -24.96 15.30
C THR A 284 -1.66 -23.77 14.47
N ARG A 285 -1.38 -22.53 14.92
CA ARG A 285 -1.83 -21.29 14.26
C ARG A 285 -0.78 -20.18 14.38
N LEU A 286 -0.73 -19.31 13.37
CA LEU A 286 0.08 -18.09 13.42
C LEU A 286 -0.49 -17.09 14.46
N PRO A 287 0.36 -16.30 15.14
CA PRO A 287 -0.12 -15.21 15.97
C PRO A 287 -0.85 -14.14 15.16
N SER A 288 -1.66 -13.35 15.84
CA SER A 288 -2.40 -12.26 15.22
C SER A 288 -1.53 -11.03 14.96
N PRO A 289 -1.92 -10.15 14.01
CA PRO A 289 -1.29 -8.84 13.86
C PRO A 289 -1.26 -8.05 15.18
N GLU A 290 -2.31 -8.15 16.00
CA GLU A 290 -2.38 -7.49 17.31
C GLU A 290 -1.30 -7.99 18.28
N ALA A 291 -1.12 -9.31 18.39
CA ALA A 291 -0.09 -9.90 19.24
C ALA A 291 1.33 -9.56 18.77
N LEU A 292 1.51 -9.32 17.47
CA LEU A 292 2.80 -9.02 16.83
C LEU A 292 3.07 -7.52 16.66
N LYS A 293 2.31 -6.64 17.30
CA LYS A 293 2.54 -5.19 17.22
C LYS A 293 3.97 -4.82 17.59
N PHE A 294 4.54 -3.90 16.81
CA PHE A 294 5.91 -3.40 16.94
C PHE A 294 7.01 -4.45 16.76
N LYS A 295 6.69 -5.63 16.19
CA LYS A 295 7.66 -6.67 15.89
C LYS A 295 8.07 -6.72 14.43
N VAL A 296 9.34 -7.00 14.20
CA VAL A 296 9.98 -7.23 12.91
C VAL A 296 10.29 -8.72 12.80
N LEU A 297 9.74 -9.38 11.80
CA LEU A 297 9.90 -10.82 11.54
C LEU A 297 10.88 -11.02 10.39
N ILE A 298 11.73 -12.04 10.49
CA ILE A 298 12.68 -12.40 9.43
C ILE A 298 12.15 -13.59 8.66
N LYS A 299 11.87 -13.36 7.37
CA LYS A 299 11.57 -14.42 6.41
C LYS A 299 12.83 -14.82 5.67
N ASN A 300 13.31 -16.04 5.94
CA ASN A 300 14.48 -16.62 5.30
C ASN A 300 14.40 -18.17 5.38
N LYS A 301 15.34 -18.87 4.77
CA LYS A 301 15.53 -20.31 5.00
C LYS A 301 15.96 -20.55 6.45
N LYS A 302 15.49 -21.67 7.04
CA LYS A 302 15.80 -22.10 8.39
C LYS A 302 16.37 -23.52 8.40
N VAL A 303 17.38 -23.72 9.24
CA VAL A 303 17.96 -25.01 9.59
C VAL A 303 17.24 -25.58 10.81
N GLY A 304 16.74 -26.80 10.67
CA GLY A 304 16.03 -27.51 11.73
C GLY A 304 14.62 -26.98 12.03
N THR A 305 14.06 -27.44 13.14
CA THR A 305 12.76 -27.01 13.66
C THR A 305 12.91 -25.85 14.64
N LEU A 306 11.79 -25.29 15.07
CA LEU A 306 11.80 -24.21 16.05
C LEU A 306 12.23 -24.70 17.44
N GLU A 307 11.81 -25.90 17.84
CA GLU A 307 12.23 -26.57 19.06
C GLU A 307 13.76 -26.69 19.10
N GLN A 308 14.36 -27.11 17.99
CA GLN A 308 15.82 -27.23 17.86
C GLN A 308 16.51 -25.86 17.98
N THR A 309 15.94 -24.81 17.42
CA THR A 309 16.45 -23.45 17.61
C THR A 309 16.40 -23.03 19.08
N LEU A 310 15.29 -23.29 19.79
CA LEU A 310 15.16 -22.92 21.20
C LEU A 310 16.15 -23.67 22.09
N LEU A 311 16.40 -24.94 21.82
CA LEU A 311 17.42 -25.73 22.52
C LEU A 311 18.83 -25.18 22.30
N ARG A 312 19.12 -24.67 21.10
CA ARG A 312 20.42 -24.07 20.80
C ARG A 312 20.62 -22.71 21.43
N MET A 313 19.58 -21.92 21.66
CA MET A 313 19.68 -20.52 22.16
C MET A 313 20.45 -20.36 23.49
N GLU A 314 20.66 -21.44 24.25
CA GLU A 314 21.44 -21.44 25.49
C GLU A 314 22.95 -21.71 25.26
N GLU A 315 23.37 -22.08 24.06
CA GLU A 315 24.74 -22.40 23.67
C GLU A 315 25.40 -21.26 22.87
N GLU A 316 26.73 -21.19 22.82
CA GLU A 316 27.48 -20.19 22.05
C GLU A 316 28.00 -20.83 20.74
N TYR A 317 27.36 -20.52 19.61
CA TYR A 317 27.56 -21.22 18.31
C TYR A 317 27.97 -20.28 17.16
N HIS A 318 28.67 -19.18 17.48
CA HIS A 318 29.27 -18.31 16.45
C HIS A 318 30.25 -19.13 15.58
N GLY A 319 30.13 -19.02 14.25
CA GLY A 319 30.93 -19.77 13.28
C GLY A 319 30.26 -21.02 12.71
N GLU A 320 29.08 -21.41 13.20
CA GLU A 320 28.38 -22.61 12.75
C GLU A 320 27.44 -22.36 11.57
N ALA A 321 27.53 -23.22 10.55
CA ALA A 321 26.68 -23.18 9.37
C ALA A 321 26.36 -24.59 8.87
N GLU A 322 25.11 -24.79 8.45
CA GLU A 322 24.64 -26.06 7.92
C GLU A 322 24.27 -25.96 6.43
N GLU A 323 24.44 -27.06 5.71
CA GLU A 323 24.03 -27.18 4.31
C GLU A 323 22.56 -27.63 4.21
N LEU A 324 21.74 -26.80 3.57
CA LEU A 324 20.40 -27.18 3.13
C LEU A 324 20.45 -27.61 1.67
N SER A 325 19.83 -28.75 1.36
CA SER A 325 19.62 -29.23 0.00
C SER A 325 18.19 -28.91 -0.44
N ASP A 326 18.06 -28.14 -1.51
CA ASP A 326 16.78 -28.00 -2.22
C ASP A 326 16.87 -28.72 -3.56
N SER A 327 15.89 -29.58 -3.84
CA SER A 327 15.72 -30.15 -5.18
C SER A 327 15.06 -29.13 -6.10
N GLU A 328 15.80 -28.61 -7.09
CA GLU A 328 15.24 -27.84 -8.20
C GLU A 328 14.54 -28.81 -9.17
N TYR A 329 13.24 -28.99 -8.97
CA TYR A 329 12.34 -29.26 -10.08
C TYR A 329 12.26 -27.99 -10.91
N ASP A 330 12.83 -28.04 -12.11
CA ASP A 330 12.69 -27.03 -13.15
C ASP A 330 11.22 -27.04 -13.57
N SER A 331 10.41 -26.12 -13.06
CA SER A 331 9.01 -25.99 -13.44
C SER A 331 8.84 -25.23 -14.75
N GLU A 332 9.75 -25.43 -15.70
CA GLU A 332 9.48 -25.18 -17.13
C GLU A 332 8.51 -26.26 -17.64
N ILE A 333 7.26 -26.20 -17.19
CA ILE A 333 6.17 -26.74 -17.99
C ILE A 333 6.11 -25.82 -19.21
N VAL A 334 6.69 -26.34 -20.29
CA VAL A 334 6.75 -25.85 -21.67
C VAL A 334 5.64 -24.85 -21.96
N ASP A 335 6.04 -23.62 -22.29
CA ASP A 335 5.16 -22.58 -22.80
C ASP A 335 4.68 -23.00 -24.20
N SER A 336 3.56 -23.73 -24.24
CA SER A 336 2.87 -24.03 -25.49
C SER A 336 1.84 -22.94 -25.72
N ASP A 337 2.29 -21.93 -26.46
CA ASP A 337 1.57 -21.23 -27.52
C ASP A 337 0.25 -20.53 -27.14
N ASP A 338 0.31 -19.20 -27.00
CA ASP A 338 -0.80 -18.31 -27.35
C ASP A 338 -0.29 -16.87 -27.56
N THR A 339 0.46 -16.63 -28.64
CA THR A 339 0.43 -15.31 -29.31
C THR A 339 0.63 -15.47 -30.82
N LEU A 340 -0.48 -15.34 -31.54
CA LEU A 340 -0.64 -15.22 -32.99
C LEU A 340 0.41 -14.30 -33.65
N PRO A 341 1.00 -14.71 -34.80
CA PRO A 341 1.51 -13.77 -35.78
C PRO A 341 0.47 -13.47 -36.86
N LEU A 342 0.35 -12.19 -37.19
CA LEU A 342 -0.41 -11.63 -38.30
C LEU A 342 -0.18 -12.36 -39.63
N GLN A 343 -1.26 -12.49 -40.40
CA GLN A 343 -1.33 -13.04 -41.75
C GLN A 343 -0.24 -12.51 -42.69
N GLN A 344 0.36 -13.40 -43.48
CA GLN A 344 0.46 -13.25 -44.94
C GLN A 344 0.82 -14.56 -45.68
N THR A 345 -0.07 -14.91 -46.62
CA THR A 345 0.12 -15.58 -47.93
C THR A 345 0.64 -17.02 -48.09
N ARG A 346 -0.32 -17.84 -48.57
CA ARG A 346 -0.33 -19.13 -49.31
C ARG A 346 0.96 -19.55 -50.06
N THR A 347 1.33 -20.83 -49.97
CA THR A 347 1.09 -21.91 -50.98
C THR A 347 1.61 -23.28 -50.50
N PRO A 348 1.12 -24.43 -51.03
CA PRO A 348 1.26 -25.75 -50.40
C PRO A 348 2.27 -26.67 -51.09
N SER A 349 2.97 -27.52 -50.34
CA SER A 349 3.60 -28.72 -50.90
C SER A 349 3.63 -29.89 -49.91
N LYS A 350 3.17 -31.03 -50.43
CA LYS A 350 3.03 -32.34 -49.76
C LYS A 350 4.41 -32.93 -49.41
N ARG A 351 4.51 -33.63 -48.28
CA ARG A 351 5.05 -35.01 -48.21
C ARG A 351 4.74 -35.67 -46.86
N LYS A 352 4.09 -36.84 -46.93
CA LYS A 352 3.94 -37.81 -45.85
C LYS A 352 5.31 -38.39 -45.49
N GLY A 353 5.58 -38.53 -44.18
CA GLY A 353 6.69 -39.31 -43.64
C GLY A 353 6.34 -39.78 -42.24
N GLU A 354 6.32 -41.09 -42.03
CA GLU A 354 5.97 -41.76 -40.78
C GLU A 354 7.11 -41.70 -39.73
N ARG A 355 6.69 -41.59 -38.47
CA ARG A 355 7.32 -42.07 -37.21
C ARG A 355 8.84 -41.89 -37.01
N LYS A 356 9.18 -41.16 -35.93
CA LYS A 356 10.00 -41.66 -34.81
C LYS A 356 9.72 -40.86 -33.55
N SER A 357 9.18 -41.52 -32.53
CA SER A 357 9.04 -41.00 -31.17
C SER A 357 10.44 -40.93 -30.53
N SER A 358 11.07 -39.76 -30.56
CA SER A 358 12.23 -39.50 -29.70
C SER A 358 11.74 -39.04 -28.34
N LEU A 359 11.81 -39.94 -27.36
CA LEU A 359 11.71 -39.61 -25.94
C LEU A 359 12.70 -38.48 -25.64
N LEU A 360 12.20 -37.30 -25.30
CA LEU A 360 13.03 -36.20 -24.82
C LEU A 360 13.72 -36.63 -23.51
N PRO A 361 15.01 -36.33 -23.30
CA PRO A 361 15.68 -36.68 -22.05
C PRO A 361 15.06 -35.88 -20.91
N GLN A 362 14.49 -36.56 -19.91
CA GLN A 362 14.17 -35.92 -18.63
C GLN A 362 15.47 -35.40 -18.02
N LYS A 363 15.64 -34.08 -17.97
CA LYS A 363 16.74 -33.44 -17.23
C LYS A 363 16.61 -33.86 -15.77
N LYS A 364 17.67 -34.45 -15.20
CA LYS A 364 17.72 -34.76 -13.77
C LYS A 364 17.59 -33.45 -12.96
N PRO A 365 16.85 -33.46 -11.84
CA PRO A 365 16.73 -32.27 -11.00
C PRO A 365 18.10 -31.82 -10.51
N LYS A 366 18.40 -30.52 -10.63
CA LYS A 366 19.61 -29.94 -10.06
C LYS A 366 19.39 -29.78 -8.56
N VAL A 367 20.34 -30.24 -7.74
CA VAL A 367 20.30 -30.02 -6.29
C VAL A 367 21.07 -28.73 -6.01
N LYS A 368 20.36 -27.67 -5.63
CA LYS A 368 21.00 -26.43 -5.15
C LYS A 368 21.28 -26.60 -3.68
N ARG A 369 22.56 -26.53 -3.31
CA ARG A 369 22.99 -26.54 -1.91
C ARG A 369 23.22 -25.11 -1.46
N THR A 370 22.60 -24.71 -0.36
CA THR A 370 22.78 -23.39 0.24
C THR A 370 23.26 -23.57 1.67
N LYS A 371 24.36 -22.91 2.03
CA LYS A 371 24.85 -22.87 3.40
C LYS A 371 24.15 -21.75 4.16
N ILE A 372 23.57 -22.07 5.32
CA ILE A 372 22.92 -21.10 6.19
C ILE A 372 23.66 -21.05 7.51
N ALA A 373 24.09 -19.85 7.93
CA ALA A 373 24.64 -19.64 9.26
C ALA A 373 23.54 -19.79 10.31
N LEU A 374 23.83 -20.54 11.39
CA LEU A 374 22.84 -20.78 12.46
C LEU A 374 22.37 -19.46 13.08
N ALA A 375 23.28 -18.50 13.25
CA ALA A 375 22.99 -17.16 13.77
C ALA A 375 21.86 -16.43 13.01
N LEU A 376 21.77 -16.61 11.68
CA LEU A 376 20.71 -16.03 10.85
C LEU A 376 19.46 -16.94 10.80
N SER A 377 19.66 -18.26 10.75
CA SER A 377 18.58 -19.25 10.78
C SER A 377 17.70 -19.14 12.03
N ASP A 378 18.31 -18.87 13.18
CA ASP A 378 17.60 -18.81 14.46
C ASP A 378 16.74 -17.54 14.60
N LEU A 379 16.95 -16.52 13.77
CA LEU A 379 16.06 -15.35 13.69
C LEU A 379 14.76 -15.63 12.92
N VAL A 380 14.65 -16.78 12.25
CA VAL A 380 13.45 -17.18 11.50
C VAL A 380 12.52 -17.94 12.43
N ILE A 381 11.39 -17.31 12.79
CA ILE A 381 10.41 -17.84 13.74
C ILE A 381 9.12 -18.25 13.02
N TYR A 382 8.27 -17.29 12.64
CA TYR A 382 6.95 -17.55 12.07
C TYR A 382 6.89 -17.49 10.54
N THR A 383 8.04 -17.29 9.89
CA THR A 383 8.12 -16.99 8.45
C THR A 383 9.21 -17.81 7.76
N LYS A 384 9.24 -19.11 8.01
CA LYS A 384 10.22 -20.02 7.39
C LYS A 384 9.94 -20.15 5.90
N SER A 385 10.91 -19.79 5.07
CA SER A 385 10.80 -19.98 3.62
C SER A 385 10.93 -21.46 3.25
N GLN A 386 9.89 -22.00 2.62
CA GLN A 386 9.82 -23.37 2.12
C GLN A 386 9.48 -23.36 0.63
N LYS A 387 10.04 -24.29 -0.14
CA LYS A 387 9.64 -24.48 -1.54
C LYS A 387 8.21 -25.05 -1.61
N PHE A 388 7.38 -24.48 -2.48
CA PHE A 388 6.06 -25.03 -2.76
C PHE A 388 6.17 -26.33 -3.57
N VAL A 389 5.45 -27.37 -3.15
CA VAL A 389 5.41 -28.68 -3.83
C VAL A 389 4.05 -28.87 -4.52
N SER A 390 2.98 -28.93 -3.73
CA SER A 390 1.58 -28.98 -4.17
C SER A 390 0.67 -28.64 -3.00
N PHE A 391 -0.59 -28.31 -3.25
CA PHE A 391 -1.56 -28.08 -2.18
C PHE A 391 -1.77 -29.31 -1.30
N ASP A 392 -1.85 -30.51 -1.89
CA ASP A 392 -1.99 -31.77 -1.13
C ASP A 392 -0.81 -32.01 -0.19
N HIS A 393 0.42 -31.76 -0.68
CA HIS A 393 1.62 -31.87 0.14
C HIS A 393 1.61 -30.82 1.26
N SER A 394 1.24 -29.58 0.94
CA SER A 394 1.15 -28.51 1.94
C SER A 394 0.13 -28.85 3.03
N LEU A 395 -1.06 -29.33 2.68
CA LEU A 395 -2.10 -29.71 3.63
C LEU A 395 -1.66 -30.84 4.58
N GLN A 396 -0.83 -31.77 4.11
CA GLN A 396 -0.39 -32.93 4.89
C GLN A 396 0.89 -32.69 5.69
N HIS A 397 1.75 -31.77 5.26
CA HIS A 397 3.12 -31.69 5.76
C HIS A 397 3.60 -30.28 6.12
N GLN A 398 3.04 -29.24 5.51
CA GLN A 398 3.54 -27.87 5.72
C GLN A 398 3.00 -27.32 7.05
N GLN A 399 3.91 -26.76 7.84
CA GLN A 399 3.57 -26.16 9.13
C GLN A 399 3.03 -24.74 8.93
N CYS A 400 2.24 -24.23 9.88
CA CYS A 400 1.63 -22.90 9.74
C CYS A 400 2.64 -21.75 9.68
N TYR A 401 3.85 -21.96 10.21
CA TYR A 401 4.97 -21.01 10.18
C TYR A 401 5.85 -21.13 8.93
N GLU A 402 5.48 -22.00 7.97
CA GLU A 402 6.18 -22.19 6.71
C GLU A 402 5.45 -21.46 5.58
N ASN A 403 6.19 -20.65 4.81
CA ASN A 403 5.68 -19.79 3.76
C ASN A 403 6.34 -20.12 2.42
N ASN A 404 5.61 -19.92 1.34
CA ASN A 404 6.12 -20.07 -0.02
C ASN A 404 6.17 -18.72 -0.74
N SER A 405 7.23 -18.49 -1.52
CA SER A 405 7.28 -17.44 -2.54
C SER A 405 7.02 -18.08 -3.90
N ILE A 406 6.02 -17.60 -4.63
CA ILE A 406 5.61 -18.18 -5.91
C ILE A 406 5.69 -17.08 -6.97
N GLY A 407 6.45 -17.33 -8.04
CA GLY A 407 6.53 -16.41 -9.18
C GLY A 407 5.18 -16.25 -9.88
N GLU A 408 4.91 -15.06 -10.40
CA GLU A 408 3.60 -14.67 -10.93
C GLU A 408 3.03 -15.66 -11.97
N SER A 409 3.84 -16.05 -12.96
CA SER A 409 3.41 -16.97 -14.01
C SER A 409 2.98 -18.34 -13.44
N TYR A 410 3.67 -18.82 -12.41
CA TYR A 410 3.32 -20.08 -11.77
C TYR A 410 2.09 -19.93 -10.86
N ALA A 411 1.98 -18.82 -10.11
CA ALA A 411 0.79 -18.50 -9.33
C ALA A 411 -0.47 -18.44 -10.21
N ARG A 412 -0.40 -17.78 -11.37
CA ARG A 412 -1.50 -17.74 -12.36
C ARG A 412 -1.91 -19.13 -12.84
N LYS A 413 -0.94 -20.03 -13.06
CA LYS A 413 -1.21 -21.43 -13.44
C LYS A 413 -1.94 -22.17 -12.30
N LEU A 414 -1.49 -22.01 -11.05
CA LEU A 414 -2.13 -22.62 -9.87
C LEU A 414 -3.56 -22.13 -9.68
N VAL A 415 -3.81 -20.82 -9.80
CA VAL A 415 -5.17 -20.25 -9.70
C VAL A 415 -6.09 -20.84 -10.78
N LYS A 416 -5.61 -21.01 -12.01
CA LYS A 416 -6.40 -21.59 -13.10
C LYS A 416 -6.69 -23.08 -12.88
N ALA A 417 -5.72 -23.85 -12.40
CA ALA A 417 -5.83 -25.30 -12.27
C ALA A 417 -6.53 -25.74 -10.97
N SER A 418 -6.36 -24.97 -9.90
CA SER A 418 -6.62 -25.38 -8.53
C SER A 418 -7.18 -24.24 -7.67
N GLY A 419 -7.71 -23.17 -8.27
CA GLY A 419 -8.21 -22.01 -7.53
C GLY A 419 -9.30 -22.29 -6.50
N ASN A 420 -10.05 -23.40 -6.64
CA ASN A 420 -11.06 -23.82 -5.65
C ASN A 420 -10.47 -24.61 -4.47
N LEU A 421 -9.18 -24.98 -4.52
CA LEU A 421 -8.45 -25.58 -3.40
C LEU A 421 -7.81 -24.52 -2.48
N PHE A 422 -8.00 -23.24 -2.81
CA PHE A 422 -7.51 -22.07 -2.06
C PHE A 422 -8.51 -21.59 -1.02
#